data_AF-A0A5D0NYM1-F1
#
_entry.id   AF-A0A5D0NYM1-F1
#
_cell.length_a   1.000
_cell.length_b   1.000
_cell.length_c   1.000
_cell.angle_alpha   90.00
_cell.angle_beta   90.00
_cell.angle_gamma   90.00
#
_symmetry.space_group_name_H-M   'P 1'
#
loop_
_entity.id
_entity.type
_entity.pdbx_description
1 polymer ?
#
loop_
_entity_poly.entity_id
_entity_poly.type
_entity_poly.pdbx_seq_one_letter_code
_entity_poly.pdbx_strand_id
1 'polypeptide(L)'
;MQSPSEAWLNRDQDFAPGRELFRSDRPFSVWAYTVSHSQLLLRARTDGGRQSRIDILFKPVEGLKTRIDYRDGIIIRCATQKEHQQTIAETGNSGRDYRVLILESAGTRDYVVTGAVGWREDHDNERDPSHLAFFPPGSDPKRILPSTD
;
A
#
# COMPACT_ATOMS: atom_id res chain seq x y z
N MET A 1 -0.76 7.75 17.96
CA MET A 1 0.62 7.24 17.83
C MET A 1 1.06 7.57 16.42
N GLN A 2 2.13 8.33 16.22
CA GLN A 2 2.61 8.65 14.86
C GLN A 2 3.42 7.46 14.35
N SER A 3 3.13 6.98 13.13
CA SER A 3 3.91 5.94 12.46
C SER A 3 5.27 6.51 12.07
N PRO A 4 6.36 5.71 12.03
CA PRO A 4 7.66 6.18 11.55
C PRO A 4 7.55 6.68 10.11
N SER A 5 8.38 7.67 9.73
CA SER A 5 8.37 8.27 8.38
C SER A 5 8.77 7.28 7.29
N GLU A 6 9.50 6.21 7.61
CA GLU A 6 9.67 5.06 6.73
C GLU A 6 9.68 3.75 7.50
N ALA A 7 9.27 2.67 6.83
CA ALA A 7 9.49 1.30 7.29
C ALA A 7 9.43 0.31 6.13
N TRP A 8 10.07 -0.84 6.29
CA TRP A 8 9.89 -2.02 5.46
C TRP A 8 9.72 -3.25 6.34
N LEU A 9 8.53 -3.85 6.31
CA LEU A 9 8.14 -4.99 7.14
C LEU A 9 8.05 -6.24 6.26
N ASN A 10 8.82 -7.26 6.61
CA ASN A 10 8.88 -8.52 5.86
C ASN A 10 9.23 -9.75 6.73
N ARG A 11 9.28 -9.61 8.06
CA ARG A 11 9.60 -10.71 8.97
C ARG A 11 8.34 -11.13 9.73
N ASP A 12 8.22 -12.41 10.05
CA ASP A 12 7.02 -12.95 10.73
C ASP A 12 6.65 -12.22 12.02
N GLN A 13 7.66 -11.82 12.80
CA GLN A 13 7.51 -11.03 14.02
C GLN A 13 6.86 -9.66 13.81
N ASP A 14 6.90 -9.12 12.59
CA ASP A 14 6.27 -7.84 12.25
C ASP A 14 4.75 -8.01 12.16
N PHE A 15 4.25 -9.23 11.88
CA PHE A 15 2.88 -9.50 11.47
C PHE A 15 2.03 -10.28 12.49
N ALA A 16 2.09 -9.88 13.76
CA ALA A 16 1.23 -10.47 14.78
C ALA A 16 -0.28 -10.25 14.44
N PRO A 17 -1.16 -11.26 14.58
CA PRO A 17 -2.57 -11.13 14.23
C PRO A 17 -3.26 -9.93 14.89
N GLY A 18 -4.00 -9.15 14.09
CA GLY A 18 -4.70 -7.94 14.56
C GLY A 18 -3.82 -6.71 14.84
N ARG A 19 -2.49 -6.83 14.77
CA ARG A 19 -1.57 -5.71 15.02
C ARG A 19 -1.75 -4.60 14.00
N GLU A 20 -1.92 -3.36 14.48
CA GLU A 20 -1.83 -2.16 13.65
C GLU A 20 -0.37 -1.94 13.22
N LEU A 21 -0.16 -1.80 11.92
CA LEU A 21 1.15 -1.58 11.30
C LEU A 21 1.34 -0.12 10.92
N PHE A 22 0.30 0.50 10.39
CA PHE A 22 0.33 1.88 9.90
C PHE A 22 -1.03 2.54 10.07
N ARG A 23 -1.01 3.85 10.37
CA ARG A 23 -2.19 4.71 10.42
C ARG A 23 -1.87 6.08 9.87
N SER A 24 -2.79 6.62 9.07
CA SER A 24 -2.77 8.01 8.63
C SER A 24 -4.19 8.49 8.35
N ASP A 25 -4.50 9.71 8.80
CA ASP A 25 -5.79 10.37 8.55
C ASP A 25 -5.82 11.07 7.17
N ARG A 26 -4.72 10.99 6.41
CA ARG A 26 -4.59 11.61 5.08
C ARG A 26 -5.30 10.77 4.03
N PRO A 27 -5.91 11.38 2.99
CA PRO A 27 -6.53 10.63 1.92
C PRO A 27 -5.48 9.88 1.09
N PHE A 28 -5.74 8.60 0.81
CA PHE A 28 -4.91 7.77 -0.08
C PHE A 28 -5.69 7.34 -1.31
N SER A 29 -4.99 7.17 -2.43
CA SER A 29 -5.55 6.52 -3.63
C SER A 29 -4.64 5.38 -4.07
N VAL A 30 -5.21 4.38 -4.74
CA VAL A 30 -4.44 3.41 -5.53
C VAL A 30 -3.75 4.18 -6.65
N TRP A 31 -2.43 4.29 -6.54
CA TRP A 31 -1.62 5.04 -7.50
C TRP A 31 -1.16 4.16 -8.67
N ALA A 32 -0.71 2.94 -8.34
CA ALA A 32 -0.29 1.97 -9.34
C ALA A 32 -0.52 0.55 -8.83
N TYR A 33 -0.94 -0.33 -9.74
CA TYR A 33 -0.95 -1.76 -9.54
C TYR A 33 -0.27 -2.43 -10.74
N THR A 34 0.88 -3.06 -10.52
CA THR A 34 1.67 -3.69 -11.57
C THR A 34 1.63 -5.20 -11.39
N VAL A 35 0.68 -5.84 -12.07
CA VAL A 35 0.45 -7.30 -12.00
C VAL A 35 1.73 -8.09 -12.30
N SER A 36 2.48 -7.70 -13.34
CA SER A 36 3.71 -8.39 -13.74
C SER A 36 4.84 -8.36 -12.70
N HIS A 37 4.76 -7.44 -11.74
CA HIS A 37 5.74 -7.29 -10.66
C HIS A 37 5.13 -7.55 -9.28
N SER A 38 3.86 -7.96 -9.23
CA SER A 38 3.10 -8.20 -8.00
C SER A 38 3.23 -7.03 -7.01
N GLN A 39 3.01 -5.80 -7.48
CA GLN A 39 3.18 -4.58 -6.69
C GLN A 39 1.89 -3.75 -6.65
N LEU A 40 1.47 -3.36 -5.46
CA LEU A 40 0.41 -2.36 -5.25
C LEU A 40 0.98 -1.16 -4.50
N LEU A 41 0.81 0.03 -5.06
CA LEU A 41 1.25 1.30 -4.48
C LEU A 41 0.03 2.16 -4.15
N LEU A 42 -0.12 2.52 -2.88
CA LEU A 42 -1.03 3.58 -2.43
C LEU A 42 -0.23 4.85 -2.22
N ARG A 43 -0.83 6.01 -2.55
CA ARG A 43 -0.20 7.31 -2.39
C ARG A 43 -1.14 8.29 -1.72
N ALA A 44 -0.65 8.97 -0.69
CA ALA A 44 -1.28 10.18 -0.18
C ALA A 44 -0.86 11.36 -1.06
N ARG A 45 -1.84 12.09 -1.58
CA ARG A 45 -1.59 13.22 -2.48
C ARG A 45 -0.93 14.38 -1.73
N THR A 46 -0.09 15.11 -2.44
CA THR A 46 0.47 16.39 -2.00
C THR A 46 -0.56 17.48 -2.27
N ASP A 47 -0.97 18.28 -1.28
CA ASP A 47 -1.86 19.43 -1.50
C ASP A 47 -1.11 20.57 -2.22
N GLY A 48 -0.92 20.43 -3.54
CA GLY A 48 -0.15 21.39 -4.35
C GLY A 48 1.29 21.60 -3.85
N GLY A 49 1.92 20.54 -3.31
CA GLY A 49 3.28 20.60 -2.74
C GLY A 49 3.36 21.12 -1.30
N ARG A 50 2.24 21.52 -0.68
CA ARG A 50 2.20 22.00 0.72
C ARG A 50 2.26 20.89 1.76
N GLN A 51 2.00 19.65 1.34
CA GLN A 51 2.10 18.46 2.16
C GLN A 51 3.13 17.51 1.54
N SER A 52 3.93 16.87 2.38
CA SER A 52 4.77 15.71 2.05
C SER A 52 3.93 14.64 1.33
N ARG A 53 4.54 13.81 0.51
CA ARG A 53 3.90 12.63 -0.08
C ARG A 53 4.15 11.42 0.79
N ILE A 54 3.17 10.53 0.93
CA ILE A 54 3.37 9.23 1.58
C ILE A 54 3.06 8.13 0.57
N ASP A 55 4.03 7.27 0.34
CA ASP A 55 3.87 6.06 -0.46
C ASP A 55 3.79 4.84 0.45
N ILE A 56 2.87 3.93 0.14
CA ILE A 56 2.73 2.62 0.78
C ILE A 56 2.80 1.55 -0.30
N LEU A 57 3.83 0.72 -0.25
CA LEU A 57 4.05 -0.36 -1.21
C LEU A 57 3.77 -1.71 -0.55
N PHE A 58 2.97 -2.52 -1.22
CA PHE A 58 2.79 -3.95 -0.93
C PHE A 58 3.51 -4.78 -2.01
N LYS A 59 4.32 -5.76 -1.60
CA LYS A 59 5.07 -6.63 -2.53
C LYS A 59 5.60 -7.91 -1.84
N PRO A 60 5.57 -9.07 -2.51
CA PRO A 60 4.74 -9.39 -3.67
C PRO A 60 3.25 -9.39 -3.26
N VAL A 61 2.34 -9.02 -4.15
CA VAL A 61 0.89 -9.11 -3.98
C VAL A 61 0.36 -10.31 -4.77
N GLU A 62 -0.40 -11.18 -4.10
CA GLU A 62 -1.05 -12.33 -4.75
C GLU A 62 -2.56 -12.18 -4.89
N GLY A 63 -3.18 -11.37 -4.04
CA GLY A 63 -4.62 -11.14 -4.07
C GLY A 63 -4.96 -9.85 -3.36
N LEU A 64 -6.00 -9.16 -3.80
CA LEU A 64 -6.43 -7.92 -3.18
C LEU A 64 -7.90 -7.66 -3.44
N LYS A 65 -8.52 -6.98 -2.48
CA LYS A 65 -9.82 -6.33 -2.61
C LYS A 65 -9.62 -4.91 -2.11
N THR A 66 -9.62 -3.94 -3.00
CA THR A 66 -9.37 -2.53 -2.67
C THR A 66 -10.34 -1.64 -3.41
N ARG A 67 -10.76 -0.54 -2.77
CA ARG A 67 -11.29 0.63 -3.47
C ARG A 67 -10.17 1.45 -4.13
N ILE A 68 -10.56 2.37 -5.01
CA ILE A 68 -9.64 3.30 -5.66
C ILE A 68 -9.20 4.41 -4.70
N ASP A 69 -10.09 4.91 -3.85
CA ASP A 69 -9.84 6.04 -2.94
C ASP A 69 -10.22 5.73 -1.48
N TYR A 70 -9.36 6.09 -0.54
CA TYR A 70 -9.55 6.07 0.91
C TYR A 70 -9.54 7.51 1.43
N ARG A 71 -10.69 8.20 1.36
CA ARG A 71 -10.79 9.65 1.62
C ARG A 71 -10.63 10.02 3.09
N ASP A 72 -11.05 9.14 3.99
CA ASP A 72 -11.10 9.37 5.45
C ASP A 72 -9.85 8.84 6.18
N GLY A 73 -8.74 8.70 5.45
CA GLY A 73 -7.55 8.04 5.98
C GLY A 73 -7.59 6.53 5.83
N ILE A 74 -6.51 5.90 6.29
CA ILE A 74 -6.31 4.46 6.24
C ILE A 74 -5.66 3.95 7.52
N ILE A 75 -6.14 2.81 8.00
CA ILE A 75 -5.47 1.98 8.99
C ILE A 75 -5.08 0.68 8.28
N ILE A 76 -3.82 0.31 8.36
CA ILE A 76 -3.31 -0.97 7.88
C ILE A 76 -2.97 -1.81 9.09
N ARG A 77 -3.59 -2.98 9.18
CA ARG A 77 -3.34 -3.94 10.26
C ARG A 77 -3.24 -5.36 9.73
N CYS A 78 -2.59 -6.23 10.48
CA CYS A 78 -2.68 -7.66 10.24
C CYS A 78 -4.13 -8.12 10.41
N ALA A 79 -4.57 -9.03 9.55
CA ALA A 79 -5.81 -9.75 9.76
C ALA A 79 -5.76 -10.47 11.11
N THR A 80 -6.92 -10.54 11.77
CA THR A 80 -7.12 -11.51 12.85
C THR A 80 -7.09 -12.93 12.28
N GLN A 81 -6.94 -13.94 13.12
CA GLN A 81 -6.94 -15.34 12.68
C GLN A 81 -8.20 -15.69 11.87
N LYS A 82 -9.36 -15.18 12.29
CA LYS A 82 -10.65 -15.41 11.63
C LYS A 82 -10.69 -14.74 10.25
N GLU A 83 -10.30 -13.47 10.17
CA GLU A 83 -10.26 -12.73 8.90
C GLU A 83 -9.29 -13.38 7.92
N HIS A 84 -8.13 -13.82 8.40
CA HIS A 84 -7.16 -14.55 7.59
C HIS A 84 -7.77 -15.81 6.99
N GLN A 85 -8.41 -16.66 7.80
CA GLN A 85 -9.07 -17.87 7.32
C GLN A 85 -10.17 -17.57 6.28
N GLN A 86 -10.96 -16.53 6.50
CA GLN A 86 -12.00 -16.10 5.56
C GLN A 86 -11.41 -15.64 4.22
N THR A 87 -10.40 -14.76 4.24
CA THR A 87 -9.76 -14.27 3.01
C THR A 87 -9.09 -15.40 2.22
N ILE A 88 -8.45 -16.34 2.90
CA ILE A 88 -7.82 -17.51 2.25
C ILE A 88 -8.89 -18.40 1.60
N ALA A 89 -10.02 -18.64 2.27
CA ALA A 89 -11.13 -19.39 1.69
C ALA A 89 -11.76 -18.67 0.47
N GLU A 90 -11.86 -17.34 0.51
CA GLU A 90 -12.38 -16.53 -0.60
C GLU A 90 -11.44 -16.49 -1.81
N THR A 91 -10.13 -16.38 -1.57
CA THR A 91 -9.13 -16.17 -2.64
C THR A 91 -8.54 -17.47 -3.18
N GLY A 92 -8.77 -18.60 -2.51
CA GLY A 92 -8.13 -19.88 -2.82
C GLY A 92 -6.61 -19.87 -2.57
N ASN A 93 -6.09 -18.82 -1.95
CA ASN A 93 -4.67 -18.61 -1.84
C ASN A 93 -4.11 -19.34 -0.63
N SER A 94 -3.09 -20.18 -0.81
CA SER A 94 -2.56 -21.06 0.27
C SER A 94 -1.07 -20.88 0.54
N GLY A 95 -0.46 -19.85 -0.06
CA GLY A 95 0.97 -19.56 0.12
C GLY A 95 1.31 -19.29 1.59
N ARG A 96 2.16 -20.12 2.19
CA ARG A 96 2.62 -20.00 3.59
C ARG A 96 3.37 -18.70 3.87
N ASP A 97 3.92 -18.07 2.84
CA ASP A 97 4.79 -16.90 2.97
C ASP A 97 4.05 -15.56 2.81
N TYR A 98 2.73 -15.58 2.60
CA TYR A 98 1.92 -14.38 2.45
C TYR A 98 1.17 -14.01 3.72
N ARG A 99 0.87 -12.72 3.87
CA ARG A 99 0.14 -12.12 4.98
C ARG A 99 -1.13 -11.48 4.44
N VAL A 100 -2.23 -11.63 5.17
CA VAL A 100 -3.45 -10.87 4.90
C VAL A 100 -3.40 -9.58 5.71
N LEU A 101 -3.29 -8.45 5.01
CA LEU A 101 -3.37 -7.12 5.60
C LEU A 101 -4.76 -6.53 5.34
N ILE A 102 -5.38 -6.01 6.39
CA ILE A 102 -6.68 -5.35 6.33
C ILE A 102 -6.45 -3.84 6.23
N LEU A 103 -7.16 -3.24 5.27
CA LEU A 103 -7.18 -1.80 5.03
C LEU A 103 -8.53 -1.29 5.53
N GLU A 104 -8.53 -0.52 6.62
CA GLU A 104 -9.74 0.06 7.20
C GLU A 104 -9.83 1.55 6.90
N SER A 105 -11.00 2.00 6.47
CA SER A 105 -11.31 3.41 6.21
C SER A 105 -12.81 3.63 6.37
N ALA A 106 -13.23 4.66 7.09
CA ALA A 106 -14.64 4.99 7.33
C ALA A 106 -15.55 3.79 7.69
N GLY A 107 -15.08 2.89 8.55
CA GLY A 107 -15.86 1.71 9.01
C GLY A 107 -15.99 0.57 7.98
N THR A 108 -15.33 0.67 6.84
CA THR A 108 -15.32 -0.35 5.78
C THR A 108 -13.96 -1.03 5.71
N ARG A 109 -13.93 -2.28 5.21
CA ARG A 109 -12.73 -3.13 5.21
C ARG A 109 -12.42 -3.68 3.83
N ASP A 110 -11.18 -3.49 3.44
CA ASP A 110 -10.52 -4.01 2.24
C ASP A 110 -9.34 -4.90 2.66
N TYR A 111 -8.72 -5.62 1.74
CA TYR A 111 -7.57 -6.46 2.05
C TYR A 111 -6.52 -6.52 0.93
N VAL A 112 -5.29 -6.81 1.34
CA VAL A 112 -4.18 -7.14 0.46
C VAL A 112 -3.48 -8.38 1.01
N VAL A 113 -3.31 -9.40 0.15
CA VAL A 113 -2.52 -10.60 0.43
C VAL A 113 -1.12 -10.36 -0.12
N THR A 114 -0.14 -10.21 0.77
CA THR A 114 1.21 -9.78 0.40
C THR A 114 2.32 -10.38 1.25
N GLY A 115 3.53 -10.50 0.69
CA GLY A 115 4.70 -10.95 1.44
C GLY A 115 5.35 -9.86 2.31
N ALA A 116 5.26 -8.58 1.90
CA ALA A 116 5.84 -7.46 2.62
C ALA A 116 5.04 -6.17 2.40
N VAL A 117 5.16 -5.25 3.34
CA VAL A 117 4.62 -3.89 3.25
C VAL A 117 5.65 -2.91 3.73
N GLY A 118 5.78 -1.80 3.03
CA GLY A 118 6.57 -0.67 3.50
C GLY A 118 5.94 0.65 3.14
N TRP A 119 6.37 1.68 3.83
CA TRP A 119 5.94 3.04 3.56
C TRP A 119 7.11 4.00 3.67
N ARG A 120 6.95 5.15 3.02
CA ARG A 120 7.91 6.24 3.08
C ARG A 120 7.20 7.57 2.87
N GLU A 121 7.55 8.53 3.71
CA GLU A 121 7.17 9.93 3.57
C GLU A 121 8.35 10.74 2.99
N ASP A 122 8.07 11.53 1.96
CA ASP A 122 9.05 12.39 1.29
C ASP A 122 8.42 13.72 0.83
N HIS A 123 9.23 14.62 0.26
CA HIS A 123 8.78 15.92 -0.26
C HIS A 123 8.88 16.00 -1.79
N ASP A 124 8.92 14.85 -2.47
CA ASP A 124 8.97 14.82 -3.93
C ASP A 124 7.60 15.19 -4.53
N ASN A 125 7.59 15.50 -5.82
CA ASN A 125 6.34 15.85 -6.50
C ASN A 125 5.42 14.64 -6.61
N GLU A 126 4.12 14.89 -6.75
CA GLU A 126 3.12 13.85 -6.95
C GLU A 126 3.42 12.93 -8.14
N ARG A 127 4.06 13.46 -9.19
CA ARG A 127 4.40 12.72 -10.42
C ARG A 127 5.76 12.03 -10.37
N ASP A 128 6.57 12.30 -9.35
CA ASP A 128 7.88 11.66 -9.23
C ASP A 128 7.71 10.16 -8.92
N PRO A 129 8.63 9.30 -9.40
CA PRO A 129 8.64 7.89 -9.04
C PRO A 129 8.65 7.68 -7.51
N SER A 130 8.11 6.54 -7.09
CA SER A 130 8.23 6.12 -5.69
C SER A 130 9.65 5.64 -5.40
N HIS A 131 10.17 5.95 -4.21
CA HIS A 131 11.43 5.36 -3.73
C HIS A 131 11.29 3.88 -3.35
N LEU A 132 10.07 3.40 -3.15
CA LEU A 132 9.80 2.01 -2.78
C LEU A 132 9.56 1.13 -4.02
N ALA A 133 8.88 1.69 -5.03
CA ALA A 133 8.45 0.93 -6.19
C ALA A 133 9.41 1.12 -7.37
N PHE A 134 10.02 0.02 -7.81
CA PHE A 134 10.72 -0.03 -9.08
C PHE A 134 9.71 -0.34 -10.19
N PHE A 135 9.19 0.71 -10.85
CA PHE A 135 8.45 0.55 -12.10
C PHE A 135 9.44 0.59 -13.27
N PRO A 136 9.36 -0.33 -14.25
CA PRO A 136 10.21 -0.28 -15.42
C PRO A 136 10.12 1.09 -16.11
N PRO A 137 11.21 1.60 -16.70
CA PRO A 137 11.24 2.94 -17.32
C PRO A 137 10.20 3.17 -18.44
N GLY A 138 9.63 2.11 -19.02
CA GLY A 138 8.55 2.19 -20.02
C GLY A 138 7.17 2.56 -19.44
N SER A 139 7.06 2.68 -18.13
CA SER A 139 5.84 3.10 -17.41
C SER A 139 6.02 4.44 -16.69
N ASP A 140 7.12 5.16 -16.97
CA ASP A 140 7.44 6.46 -16.39
C ASP A 140 6.63 7.58 -17.08
N PRO A 141 5.73 8.29 -16.35
CA PRO A 141 4.95 9.39 -16.91
C PRO A 141 5.81 10.52 -17.49
N LYS A 142 7.05 10.70 -16.98
CA LYS A 142 8.00 11.71 -17.48
C LYS A 142 8.52 11.39 -18.89
N ARG A 143 8.40 10.14 -19.35
CA ARG A 143 8.78 9.72 -20.71
C ARG A 143 7.59 9.66 -21.67
N ILE A 144 6.36 9.64 -21.14
CA ILE A 144 5.13 9.46 -21.92
C ILE A 144 4.44 10.79 -22.20
N LEU A 145 4.57 11.78 -21.31
CA LEU A 145 3.99 13.11 -21.50
C LEU A 145 5.04 14.07 -22.09
N PRO A 146 4.68 14.86 -23.13
CA PRO A 146 5.57 15.88 -23.65
C PRO A 146 5.87 16.90 -22.54
N SER A 147 7.15 17.29 -22.44
CA SER A 147 7.57 18.44 -21.65
C SER A 147 6.75 19.65 -22.08
N THR A 148 6.05 20.27 -21.13
CA THR A 148 5.44 21.57 -21.35
C THR A 148 6.53 22.60 -21.09
N ASP A 149 7.20 23.03 -22.15
CA ASP A 149 7.92 24.31 -22.19
C ASP A 149 6.91 25.47 -22.21
#